data_AF-A0A438NBV9-F1
#
_entry.id   AF-A0A438NBV9-F1
#
_cell.length_a   1.000
_cell.length_b   1.000
_cell.length_c   1.000
_cell.angle_alpha   90.00
_cell.angle_beta   90.00
_cell.angle_gamma   90.00
#
_symmetry.space_group_name_H-M   'P 1'
#
loop_
_entity.id
_entity.type
_entity.pdbx_description
1 polymer ?
#
loop_
_entity_poly.entity_id
_entity_poly.type
_entity_poly.pdbx_seq_one_letter_code
_entity_poly.pdbx_strand_id
1 'polypeptide(L)'
;MLESLINEKKVQRRWTRPFSTRKRQSADLEASIMDTVLDTVASRRFLAASAGIPIPAVISIHQKTYLEYIHHQAEDIFRNGICELMYAPPDQSPAKMDKVFDILTGVVECANTTYHFGIDETLEHLVDRKIFAAPALESPLQSKARATLFLIISWICMIYSPEAPAEPFALRMKADKSCDLDTTALDVAESQHSICETIQKFGSLLPVKGQATDADSSEKDLYVSQLNYRSLSKIGKVRIVWVDNISSHLAFDPKKRILMIFALPSFCTVYETDHKTLSKIVSGYYDSYSQPDAFSVKSYLREVLASYHLIFGDESKAASLFKDIIKGAEDVTGIRDPYFDHFVEQNTGVMHSAGFYDQSNDFPILGPRLAKLQSYMLKQDAGTFGMLWYDRRSLLQWYTIWSVITFGGLSVFLTLIQIGIGAAQIQISLASNGTIA
;
A
#
# COMPACT_ATOMS: atom_id res chain seq x y z
N MET A 1 -21.15 -50.63 -6.13
CA MET A 1 -21.54 -49.23 -6.39
C MET A 1 -22.27 -48.56 -5.22
N LEU A 2 -22.32 -49.18 -4.03
CA LEU A 2 -22.81 -48.54 -2.79
C LEU A 2 -21.71 -48.37 -1.71
N GLU A 3 -20.52 -48.92 -1.91
CA GLU A 3 -19.37 -48.72 -1.01
C GLU A 3 -18.49 -47.50 -1.35
N SER A 4 -18.60 -46.94 -2.57
CA SER A 4 -17.85 -45.73 -2.94
C SER A 4 -18.46 -44.44 -2.38
N LEU A 5 -19.73 -44.46 -1.96
CA LEU A 5 -20.43 -43.29 -1.40
C LEU A 5 -20.28 -43.16 0.13
N ILE A 6 -19.76 -44.18 0.81
CA ILE A 6 -19.55 -44.15 2.27
C ILE A 6 -18.15 -43.59 2.62
N ASN A 7 -17.20 -43.61 1.68
CA ASN A 7 -15.84 -43.14 1.93
C ASN A 7 -15.65 -41.62 1.68
N GLU A 8 -16.47 -40.99 0.84
CA GLU A 8 -16.43 -39.52 0.62
C GLU A 8 -16.98 -38.71 1.82
N LYS A 9 -17.95 -39.27 2.56
CA LYS A 9 -18.49 -38.59 3.76
C LYS A 9 -17.59 -38.65 4.99
N LYS A 10 -16.55 -39.51 4.98
CA LYS A 10 -15.52 -39.52 6.05
C LYS A 10 -14.37 -38.55 5.79
N VAL A 11 -14.15 -38.11 4.55
CA VAL A 11 -13.11 -37.12 4.22
C VAL A 11 -13.60 -35.67 4.43
N GLN A 12 -14.90 -35.41 4.33
CA GLN A 12 -15.48 -34.07 4.59
C GLN A 12 -15.76 -33.73 6.07
N ARG A 13 -15.61 -34.67 7.01
CA ARG A 13 -15.80 -34.41 8.47
C ARG A 13 -14.50 -34.19 9.25
N ARG A 14 -13.37 -33.91 8.58
CA ARG A 14 -12.07 -33.66 9.21
C ARG A 14 -11.60 -32.19 9.20
N TRP A 15 -12.37 -31.28 8.63
CA TRP A 15 -12.03 -29.85 8.49
C TRP A 15 -12.88 -28.88 9.31
N THR A 16 -13.59 -29.36 10.32
CA THR A 16 -14.16 -28.53 11.39
C THR A 16 -13.55 -28.94 12.73
N ARG A 17 -12.22 -28.83 12.83
CA ARG A 17 -11.61 -28.68 14.16
C ARG A 17 -11.77 -27.21 14.52
N PRO A 18 -12.30 -26.87 15.71
CA PRO A 18 -12.26 -25.50 16.18
C PRO A 18 -10.79 -25.06 16.15
N PHE A 19 -10.53 -23.86 15.61
CA PHE A 19 -9.25 -23.18 15.78
C PHE A 19 -8.80 -23.42 17.21
N SER A 20 -7.66 -24.11 17.39
CA SER A 20 -7.27 -24.60 18.70
C SER A 20 -7.27 -23.43 19.68
N THR A 21 -8.02 -23.58 20.77
CA THR A 21 -8.10 -22.59 21.86
C THR A 21 -6.73 -22.13 22.31
N ARG A 22 -5.70 -22.98 22.18
CA ARG A 22 -4.30 -22.67 22.45
C ARG A 22 -3.65 -21.68 21.46
N LYS A 23 -3.94 -21.75 20.16
CA LYS A 23 -3.44 -20.76 19.18
C LYS A 23 -4.12 -19.40 19.38
N ARG A 24 -5.42 -19.42 19.71
CA ARG A 24 -6.16 -18.19 20.01
C ARG A 24 -5.65 -17.55 21.29
N GLN A 25 -5.48 -18.33 22.36
CA GLN A 25 -4.87 -17.85 23.62
C GLN A 25 -3.43 -17.34 23.44
N SER A 26 -2.63 -17.97 22.57
CA SER A 26 -1.26 -17.48 22.27
C SER A 26 -1.29 -16.14 21.55
N ALA A 27 -2.14 -15.99 20.53
CA ALA A 27 -2.29 -14.73 19.80
C ALA A 27 -2.90 -13.62 20.67
N ASP A 28 -3.88 -13.96 21.51
CA ASP A 28 -4.50 -13.01 22.45
C ASP A 28 -3.49 -12.56 23.52
N LEU A 29 -2.60 -13.46 23.96
CA LEU A 29 -1.52 -13.14 24.89
C LEU A 29 -0.42 -12.28 24.24
N GLU A 30 0.01 -12.61 23.02
CA GLU A 30 0.97 -11.80 22.25
C GLU A 30 0.42 -10.40 21.97
N ALA A 31 -0.85 -10.30 21.57
CA ALA A 31 -1.52 -9.01 21.36
C ALA A 31 -1.62 -8.19 22.66
N SER A 32 -1.92 -8.83 23.80
CA SER A 32 -1.97 -8.16 25.10
C SER A 32 -0.58 -7.70 25.59
N ILE A 33 0.47 -8.47 25.31
CA ILE A 33 1.85 -8.09 25.62
C ILE A 33 2.26 -6.90 24.74
N MET A 34 1.98 -6.94 23.44
CA MET A 34 2.29 -5.82 22.54
C MET A 34 1.53 -4.55 22.87
N ASP A 35 0.28 -4.67 23.32
CA ASP A 35 -0.48 -3.51 23.81
C ASP A 35 0.22 -2.83 24.98
N THR A 36 0.78 -3.63 25.89
CA THR A 36 1.52 -3.10 27.05
C THR A 36 2.89 -2.52 26.66
N VAL A 37 3.57 -3.12 25.66
CA VAL A 37 4.90 -2.69 25.20
C VAL A 37 4.84 -1.40 24.38
N LEU A 38 3.75 -1.18 23.64
CA LEU A 38 3.60 -0.01 22.77
C LEU A 38 2.85 1.13 23.43
N ASP A 39 2.09 0.87 24.49
CA ASP A 39 1.39 1.91 25.24
C ASP A 39 2.26 2.49 26.38
N THR A 40 3.45 2.97 26.02
CA THR A 40 4.37 3.61 26.98
C THR A 40 4.23 5.13 26.95
N VAL A 41 4.76 5.78 27.98
CA VAL A 41 4.82 7.26 28.01
C VAL A 41 5.68 7.78 26.84
N ALA A 42 6.73 7.05 26.44
CA ALA A 42 7.61 7.46 25.36
C ALA A 42 6.90 7.42 23.99
N SER A 43 6.16 6.35 23.69
CA SER A 43 5.41 6.25 22.42
C SER A 43 4.31 7.31 22.32
N ARG A 44 3.60 7.60 23.42
CA ARG A 44 2.59 8.67 23.46
C ARG A 44 3.20 10.05 23.29
N ARG A 45 4.39 10.29 23.86
CA ARG A 45 5.14 11.54 23.66
C ARG A 45 5.58 11.71 22.21
N PHE A 46 6.04 10.64 21.57
CA PHE A 46 6.37 10.65 20.15
C PHE A 46 5.15 11.03 19.31
N LEU A 47 4.00 10.36 19.51
CA LEU A 47 2.76 10.69 18.80
C LEU A 47 2.31 12.13 19.04
N ALA A 48 2.41 12.61 20.28
CA ALA A 48 2.06 13.99 20.64
C ALA A 48 2.96 15.00 19.92
N ALA A 49 4.28 14.75 19.92
CA ALA A 49 5.26 15.59 19.25
C ALA A 49 5.06 15.58 17.73
N SER A 50 4.78 14.43 17.13
CA SER A 50 4.65 14.29 15.66
C SER A 50 3.41 15.02 15.15
N ALA A 51 2.32 14.91 15.90
CA ALA A 51 1.05 15.55 15.63
C ALA A 51 1.02 17.05 16.03
N GLY A 52 1.84 17.45 17.01
CA GLY A 52 1.77 18.78 17.61
C GLY A 52 0.56 18.98 18.52
N ILE A 53 0.07 17.90 19.13
CA ILE A 53 -1.10 17.86 20.02
C ILE A 53 -0.70 17.48 21.45
N PRO A 54 -1.57 17.69 22.46
CA PRO A 54 -1.35 17.17 23.80
C PRO A 54 -1.19 15.65 23.81
N ILE A 55 -0.48 15.12 24.81
CA ILE A 55 -0.27 13.67 24.96
C ILE A 55 -1.62 12.93 24.92
N PRO A 56 -1.81 12.00 23.96
CA PRO A 56 -3.10 11.34 23.81
C PRO A 56 -3.43 10.50 25.04
N ALA A 57 -4.66 10.63 25.52
CA ALA A 57 -5.18 9.83 26.63
C ALA A 57 -5.47 8.38 26.21
N VAL A 58 -5.78 8.15 24.93
CA VAL A 58 -6.01 6.84 24.33
C VAL A 58 -5.34 6.81 22.96
N ILE A 59 -4.56 5.77 22.69
CA ILE A 59 -3.94 5.53 21.39
C ILE A 59 -4.99 4.90 20.47
N SER A 60 -5.21 5.49 19.28
CA SER A 60 -6.14 4.92 18.30
C SER A 60 -5.58 3.64 17.67
N ILE A 61 -6.44 2.80 17.09
CA ILE A 61 -5.99 1.55 16.44
C ILE A 61 -4.96 1.80 15.33
N HIS A 62 -5.14 2.87 14.54
CA HIS A 62 -4.21 3.26 13.47
C HIS A 62 -2.87 3.76 14.02
N GLN A 63 -2.90 4.53 15.12
CA GLN A 63 -1.69 4.95 15.82
C GLN A 63 -0.94 3.75 16.37
N LYS A 64 -1.64 2.78 16.96
CA LYS A 64 -1.04 1.55 17.48
C LYS A 64 -0.35 0.75 16.36
N THR A 65 -1.01 0.54 15.22
CA THR A 65 -0.39 -0.16 14.08
C THR A 65 0.85 0.56 13.54
N TYR A 66 0.83 1.90 13.49
CA TYR A 66 2.03 2.65 13.12
C TYR A 66 3.17 2.48 14.13
N LEU A 67 2.87 2.46 15.43
CA LEU A 67 3.86 2.17 16.48
C LEU A 67 4.38 0.71 16.40
N GLU A 68 3.52 -0.26 16.10
CA GLU A 68 3.90 -1.65 15.83
C GLU A 68 4.88 -1.71 14.65
N TYR A 69 4.61 -0.96 13.57
CA TYR A 69 5.51 -0.90 12.41
C TYR A 69 6.87 -0.37 12.81
N ILE A 70 6.93 0.75 13.53
CA ILE A 70 8.19 1.31 14.03
C ILE A 70 8.93 0.28 14.89
N HIS A 71 8.21 -0.43 15.77
CA HIS A 71 8.80 -1.47 16.60
C HIS A 71 9.44 -2.58 15.77
N HIS A 72 8.73 -3.10 14.78
CA HIS A 72 9.25 -4.13 13.88
C HIS A 72 10.50 -3.65 13.14
N GLN A 73 10.50 -2.42 12.60
CA GLN A 73 11.66 -1.86 11.91
C GLN A 73 12.84 -1.61 12.88
N ALA A 74 12.57 -1.20 14.11
CA ALA A 74 13.58 -0.89 15.11
C ALA A 74 14.32 -2.12 15.64
N GLU A 75 13.67 -3.27 15.71
CA GLU A 75 14.31 -4.52 16.13
C GLU A 75 15.54 -4.85 15.28
N ASP A 76 15.45 -4.68 13.97
CA ASP A 76 16.55 -4.98 13.05
C ASP A 76 17.74 -4.02 13.25
N ILE A 77 17.48 -2.76 13.56
CA ILE A 77 18.55 -1.77 13.75
C ILE A 77 19.22 -1.91 15.10
N PHE A 78 18.48 -2.25 16.15
CA PHE A 78 19.10 -2.52 17.44
C PHE A 78 20.08 -3.69 17.37
N ARG A 79 19.77 -4.72 16.58
CA ARG A 79 20.71 -5.82 16.33
C ARG A 79 21.97 -5.34 15.60
N ASN A 80 21.87 -4.29 14.79
CA ASN A 80 22.91 -3.78 13.90
C ASN A 80 23.69 -2.55 14.44
N GLY A 81 23.51 -2.19 15.71
CA GLY A 81 24.49 -1.34 16.42
C GLY A 81 24.08 0.09 16.76
N ILE A 82 22.78 0.41 16.88
CA ILE A 82 22.34 1.68 17.52
C ILE A 82 22.90 1.82 18.95
N CYS A 83 23.11 0.72 19.67
CA CYS A 83 23.61 0.73 21.04
C CYS A 83 24.94 1.47 21.21
N GLU A 84 25.81 1.43 20.20
CA GLU A 84 27.12 2.12 20.22
C GLU A 84 26.99 3.64 20.13
N LEU A 85 25.87 4.13 19.60
CA LEU A 85 25.58 5.57 19.49
C LEU A 85 24.95 6.14 20.78
N MET A 86 24.51 5.27 21.69
CA MET A 86 23.74 5.66 22.87
C MET A 86 24.60 5.73 24.13
N TYR A 87 24.16 6.54 25.10
CA TYR A 87 24.78 6.67 26.41
C TYR A 87 24.59 5.47 27.38
N ALA A 88 24.09 4.32 26.91
CA ALA A 88 23.61 3.24 27.79
C ALA A 88 24.57 2.03 27.87
N PRO A 89 24.86 1.49 29.07
CA PRO A 89 25.58 0.23 29.21
C PRO A 89 24.76 -0.95 28.66
N PRO A 90 25.42 -1.98 28.07
CA PRO A 90 24.76 -3.05 27.29
C PRO A 90 23.79 -3.97 28.07
N ASP A 91 23.72 -3.87 29.40
CA ASP A 91 23.06 -4.86 30.27
C ASP A 91 21.59 -4.55 30.67
N GLN A 92 20.94 -3.50 30.15
CA GLN A 92 19.51 -3.23 30.47
C GLN A 92 18.57 -3.58 29.30
N SER A 93 17.84 -4.69 29.42
CA SER A 93 17.07 -5.31 28.33
C SER A 93 15.58 -4.91 28.13
N PRO A 94 14.89 -4.09 28.96
CA PRO A 94 13.53 -3.62 28.60
C PRO A 94 13.44 -2.14 28.18
N ALA A 95 14.47 -1.32 28.39
CA ALA A 95 14.47 0.11 28.02
C ALA A 95 14.75 0.38 26.53
N LYS A 96 14.78 -0.64 25.67
CA LYS A 96 15.25 -0.50 24.28
C LYS A 96 14.25 0.28 23.43
N MET A 97 12.96 -0.05 23.47
CA MET A 97 11.97 0.62 22.62
C MET A 97 11.61 2.03 23.10
N ASP A 98 11.54 2.26 24.41
CA ASP A 98 11.38 3.62 24.94
C ASP A 98 12.48 4.55 24.45
N LYS A 99 13.71 4.05 24.31
CA LYS A 99 14.81 4.83 23.77
C LYS A 99 14.66 5.12 22.27
N VAL A 100 14.07 4.23 21.48
CA VAL A 100 13.73 4.54 20.08
C VAL A 100 12.70 5.65 20.02
N PHE A 101 11.66 5.57 20.85
CA PHE A 101 10.65 6.61 20.90
C PHE A 101 11.23 7.93 21.43
N ASP A 102 12.19 7.90 22.37
CA ASP A 102 12.94 9.10 22.79
C ASP A 102 13.73 9.70 21.62
N ILE A 103 14.44 8.87 20.83
CA ILE A 103 15.17 9.31 19.64
C ILE A 103 14.21 9.91 18.61
N LEU A 104 13.15 9.19 18.25
CA LEU A 104 12.12 9.65 17.33
C LEU A 104 11.49 10.97 17.79
N THR A 105 11.18 11.08 19.07
CA THR A 105 10.67 12.32 19.68
C THR A 105 11.69 13.45 19.54
N GLY A 106 12.98 13.19 19.77
CA GLY A 106 14.05 14.17 19.56
C GLY A 106 14.19 14.63 18.11
N VAL A 107 14.10 13.71 17.14
CA VAL A 107 14.11 14.02 15.70
C VAL A 107 12.90 14.89 15.33
N VAL A 108 11.72 14.53 15.81
CA VAL A 108 10.48 15.26 15.57
C VAL A 108 10.51 16.66 16.21
N GLU A 109 11.01 16.80 17.43
CA GLU A 109 11.17 18.10 18.09
C GLU A 109 12.19 18.97 17.35
N CYS A 110 13.30 18.40 16.88
CA CYS A 110 14.26 19.09 16.01
C CYS A 110 13.59 19.60 14.74
N ALA A 111 12.90 18.73 13.99
CA ALA A 111 12.17 19.10 12.77
C ALA A 111 11.11 20.19 13.03
N ASN A 112 10.53 20.21 14.23
CA ASN A 112 9.54 21.20 14.61
C ASN A 112 10.12 22.53 15.10
N THR A 113 11.41 22.61 15.41
CA THR A 113 12.04 23.82 15.96
C THR A 113 12.98 24.48 14.95
N THR A 114 13.61 23.71 14.07
CA THR A 114 14.54 24.22 13.06
C THR A 114 13.83 24.73 11.82
N TYR A 115 14.43 25.73 11.17
CA TYR A 115 13.96 26.25 9.88
C TYR A 115 14.46 25.40 8.72
N HIS A 116 15.70 24.92 8.80
CA HIS A 116 16.29 23.94 7.91
C HIS A 116 16.50 22.64 8.68
N PHE A 117 15.70 21.63 8.37
CA PHE A 117 15.83 20.31 8.99
C PHE A 117 16.84 19.48 8.19
N GLY A 118 17.96 19.13 8.82
CA GLY A 118 19.03 18.31 8.25
C GLY A 118 19.50 17.24 9.22
N ILE A 119 20.36 16.34 8.74
CA ILE A 119 20.82 15.18 9.51
C ILE A 119 21.83 15.61 10.59
N ASP A 120 22.74 16.52 10.26
CA ASP A 120 23.79 16.97 11.19
C ASP A 120 23.21 17.83 12.33
N GLU A 121 22.25 18.71 12.04
CA GLU A 121 21.55 19.50 13.06
C GLU A 121 20.74 18.59 14.00
N THR A 122 20.15 17.53 13.45
CA THR A 122 19.44 16.53 14.24
C THR A 122 20.41 15.75 15.14
N LEU A 123 21.59 15.40 14.62
CA LEU A 123 22.62 14.71 15.37
C LEU A 123 23.11 15.54 16.56
N GLU A 124 23.44 16.82 16.32
CA GLU A 124 23.81 17.78 17.37
C GLU A 124 22.70 17.91 18.42
N HIS A 125 21.46 18.07 17.98
CA HIS A 125 20.31 18.17 18.88
C HIS A 125 20.13 16.92 19.78
N LEU A 126 20.34 15.72 19.24
CA LEU A 126 20.22 14.47 20.01
C LEU A 126 21.37 14.30 21.02
N VAL A 127 22.57 14.80 20.70
CA VAL A 127 23.71 14.81 21.63
C VAL A 127 23.51 15.84 22.74
N ASP A 128 23.03 17.04 22.42
CA ASP A 128 22.71 18.08 23.42
C ASP A 128 21.66 17.62 24.43
N ARG A 129 20.68 16.84 23.96
CA ARG A 129 19.65 16.23 24.82
C ARG A 129 20.11 14.98 25.55
N LYS A 130 21.38 14.58 25.39
CA LYS A 130 21.99 13.39 25.99
C LYS A 130 21.28 12.09 25.60
N ILE A 131 20.66 12.06 24.42
CA ILE A 131 20.08 10.85 23.84
C ILE A 131 21.19 10.05 23.16
N PHE A 132 22.02 10.72 22.36
CA PHE A 132 23.24 10.15 21.77
C PHE A 132 24.48 10.55 22.58
N ALA A 133 25.51 9.70 22.48
CA ALA A 133 26.80 9.93 23.11
C ALA A 133 27.60 11.00 22.36
N ALA A 134 28.37 11.84 23.07
CA ALA A 134 29.22 12.86 22.44
C ALA A 134 30.17 12.31 21.35
N PRO A 135 30.76 11.10 21.48
CA PRO A 135 31.55 10.49 20.42
C PRO A 135 30.81 10.26 19.10
N ALA A 136 29.46 10.32 19.08
CA ALA A 136 28.68 10.23 17.85
C ALA A 136 28.90 11.42 16.90
N LEU A 137 29.47 12.53 17.38
CA LEU A 137 29.88 13.67 16.54
C LEU A 137 31.28 13.51 15.94
N GLU A 138 32.05 12.51 16.40
CA GLU A 138 33.45 12.32 16.01
C GLU A 138 33.61 11.18 15.00
N SER A 139 34.56 11.32 14.07
CA SER A 139 34.91 10.25 13.13
C SER A 139 35.61 9.09 13.88
N PRO A 140 35.27 7.81 13.61
CA PRO A 140 34.43 7.29 12.52
C PRO A 140 32.94 7.10 12.84
N LEU A 141 32.55 7.29 14.11
CA LEU A 141 31.20 6.98 14.58
C LEU A 141 30.14 7.93 14.00
N GLN A 142 30.54 9.15 13.65
CA GLN A 142 29.70 10.13 12.97
C GLN A 142 29.09 9.59 11.68
N SER A 143 29.85 8.85 10.86
CA SER A 143 29.33 8.32 9.60
C SER A 143 28.25 7.27 9.83
N LYS A 144 28.43 6.43 10.85
CA LYS A 144 27.42 5.48 11.31
C LYS A 144 26.17 6.21 11.82
N ALA A 145 26.35 7.23 12.66
CA ALA A 145 25.26 8.02 13.23
C ALA A 145 24.39 8.69 12.15
N ARG A 146 25.03 9.30 11.14
CA ARG A 146 24.34 9.93 10.00
C ARG A 146 23.53 8.94 9.18
N ALA A 147 24.10 7.78 8.85
CA ALA A 147 23.39 6.72 8.13
C ALA A 147 22.22 6.15 8.95
N THR A 148 22.39 6.01 10.27
CA THR A 148 21.31 5.60 11.18
C THR A 148 20.21 6.65 11.26
N LEU A 149 20.53 7.95 11.35
CA LEU A 149 19.53 9.02 11.37
C LEU A 149 18.77 9.12 10.06
N PHE A 150 19.44 8.97 8.91
CA PHE A 150 18.76 8.88 7.62
C PHE A 150 17.74 7.75 7.59
N LEU A 151 18.03 6.62 8.23
CA LEU A 151 17.07 5.54 8.37
C LEU A 151 15.91 5.94 9.29
N ILE A 152 16.19 6.44 10.50
CA ILE A 152 15.15 6.84 11.48
C ILE A 152 14.19 7.90 10.92
N ILE A 153 14.72 8.89 10.19
CA ILE A 153 13.91 9.93 9.53
C ILE A 153 12.92 9.31 8.54
N SER A 154 13.31 8.25 7.83
CA SER A 154 12.43 7.56 6.89
C SER A 154 11.19 6.96 7.56
N TRP A 155 11.29 6.49 8.81
CA TRP A 155 10.14 5.92 9.53
C TRP A 155 9.13 7.00 9.95
N ILE A 156 9.62 8.21 10.17
CA ILE A 156 8.79 9.36 10.51
C ILE A 156 8.03 9.85 9.27
N CYS A 157 8.73 9.97 8.13
CA CYS A 157 8.13 10.58 6.94
C CYS A 157 7.53 9.59 5.95
N MET A 158 7.98 8.33 5.94
CA MET A 158 7.64 7.28 4.98
C MET A 158 7.85 7.67 3.52
N ILE A 159 8.63 8.72 3.23
CA ILE A 159 8.84 9.23 1.87
C ILE A 159 9.75 8.29 1.07
N TYR A 160 10.61 7.52 1.73
CA TYR A 160 11.56 6.64 1.08
C TYR A 160 11.82 5.38 1.88
N SER A 161 12.37 4.37 1.20
CA SER A 161 12.75 3.09 1.80
C SER A 161 14.26 3.02 1.95
N PRO A 162 14.82 3.25 3.14
CA PRO A 162 16.26 3.19 3.35
C PRO A 162 16.75 1.74 3.36
N GLU A 163 18.04 1.57 3.09
CA GLU A 163 18.75 0.33 3.38
C GLU A 163 19.42 0.42 4.76
N ALA A 164 19.59 -0.73 5.43
CA ALA A 164 20.28 -0.76 6.72
C ALA A 164 21.72 -0.22 6.59
N PRO A 165 22.21 0.56 7.56
CA PRO A 165 23.55 1.10 7.52
C PRO A 165 24.58 -0.05 7.51
N ALA A 166 25.39 -0.11 6.45
CA ALA A 166 26.44 -1.10 6.26
C ALA A 166 27.74 -0.41 5.87
N GLU A 167 28.88 -0.99 6.26
CA GLU A 167 30.19 -0.45 5.88
C GLU A 167 30.52 -0.75 4.41
N PRO A 168 31.10 0.22 3.65
CA PRO A 168 31.35 1.60 4.05
C PRO A 168 30.03 2.39 4.19
N PHE A 169 29.90 3.12 5.30
CA PHE A 169 28.69 3.89 5.60
C PHE A 169 28.39 4.86 4.47
N ALA A 170 27.15 4.84 4.02
CA ALA A 170 26.62 5.66 2.93
C ALA A 170 25.12 5.84 3.18
N LEU A 171 24.53 6.90 2.62
CA LEU A 171 23.09 7.09 2.63
C LEU A 171 22.52 6.25 1.49
N ARG A 172 21.80 5.18 1.80
CA ARG A 172 21.34 4.19 0.81
C ARG A 172 19.82 4.07 0.82
N MET A 173 19.26 3.94 -0.37
CA MET A 173 17.85 3.63 -0.58
C MET A 173 17.71 2.28 -1.28
N LYS A 174 16.70 1.51 -0.88
CA LYS A 174 16.34 0.28 -1.59
C LYS A 174 16.04 0.66 -3.04
N ALA A 175 16.71 0.00 -3.98
CA ALA A 175 16.44 0.16 -5.39
C ALA A 175 15.07 -0.45 -5.72
N ASP A 176 14.00 0.32 -5.50
CA ASP A 176 12.66 -0.12 -5.84
C ASP A 176 12.51 -0.20 -7.36
N LYS A 177 11.83 -1.25 -7.83
CA LYS A 177 11.81 -1.64 -9.24
C LYS A 177 11.07 -0.64 -10.16
N SER A 178 10.50 0.46 -9.65
CA SER A 178 9.76 1.42 -10.48
C SER A 178 9.80 2.89 -10.03
N CYS A 179 10.56 3.28 -9.01
CA CYS A 179 10.85 4.70 -8.81
C CYS A 179 12.00 5.09 -9.73
N ASP A 180 11.86 6.21 -10.43
CA ASP A 180 12.92 6.82 -11.23
C ASP A 180 13.94 7.44 -10.26
N LEU A 181 14.72 6.57 -9.62
CA LEU A 181 15.86 6.95 -8.82
C LEU A 181 17.03 7.21 -9.76
N ASP A 182 17.64 8.38 -9.62
CA ASP A 182 18.86 8.73 -10.35
C ASP A 182 20.08 8.00 -9.74
N THR A 183 20.04 7.79 -8.43
CA THR A 183 21.04 7.01 -7.68
C THR A 183 20.39 6.25 -6.54
N THR A 184 21.05 5.18 -6.07
CA THR A 184 20.62 4.37 -4.93
C THR A 184 21.50 4.57 -3.70
N ALA A 185 22.62 5.27 -3.85
CA ALA A 185 23.57 5.54 -2.78
C ALA A 185 24.19 6.94 -2.92
N LEU A 186 24.36 7.61 -1.80
CA LEU A 186 25.06 8.89 -1.65
C LEU A 186 26.14 8.78 -0.58
N ASP A 187 27.19 9.58 -0.72
CA ASP A 187 28.23 9.70 0.31
C ASP A 187 27.63 10.29 1.59
N VAL A 188 28.18 9.92 2.75
CA VAL A 188 27.73 10.46 4.04
C VAL A 188 28.03 11.96 4.18
N ALA A 189 28.95 12.52 3.39
CA ALA A 189 29.15 13.96 3.28
C ALA A 189 27.88 14.71 2.83
N GLU A 190 26.99 14.04 2.09
CA GLU A 190 25.71 14.61 1.63
C GLU A 190 24.70 14.85 2.76
N SER A 191 25.01 14.41 3.98
CA SER A 191 24.21 14.67 5.18
C SER A 191 24.31 16.12 5.70
N GLN A 192 25.28 16.90 5.19
CA GLN A 192 25.46 18.31 5.54
C GLN A 192 24.38 19.21 4.90
N HIS A 193 23.66 18.68 3.92
CA HIS A 193 22.54 19.36 3.30
C HIS A 193 21.25 19.18 4.11
N SER A 194 20.26 20.02 3.83
CA SER A 194 18.91 19.78 4.36
C SER A 194 18.40 18.41 3.90
N ILE A 195 17.54 17.77 4.69
CA ILE A 195 17.03 16.44 4.35
C ILE A 195 16.33 16.44 2.99
N CYS A 196 15.67 17.53 2.62
CA CYS A 196 15.00 17.67 1.34
C CYS A 196 16.00 17.65 0.18
N GLU A 197 17.09 18.41 0.28
CA GLU A 197 18.16 18.41 -0.71
C GLU A 197 18.82 17.04 -0.83
N THR A 198 19.11 16.38 0.29
CA THR A 198 19.66 15.03 0.30
C THR A 198 18.72 14.04 -0.39
N ILE A 199 17.41 14.10 -0.10
CA ILE A 199 16.41 13.23 -0.71
C ILE A 199 16.25 13.51 -2.22
N GLN A 200 16.25 14.78 -2.64
CA GLN A 200 16.14 15.16 -4.06
C GLN A 200 17.31 14.63 -4.90
N LYS A 201 18.51 14.50 -4.32
CA LYS A 201 19.67 13.92 -5.03
C LYS A 201 19.48 12.44 -5.41
N PHE A 202 18.55 11.73 -4.77
CA PHE A 202 18.17 10.37 -5.18
C PHE A 202 17.17 10.36 -6.34
N GLY A 203 16.50 11.48 -6.62
CA GLY A 203 15.52 11.64 -7.70
C GLY A 203 14.21 12.31 -7.25
N SER A 204 13.23 12.33 -8.16
CA SER A 204 11.91 12.94 -7.92
C SER A 204 10.98 11.99 -7.15
N LEU A 205 11.17 11.91 -5.82
CA LEU A 205 10.34 11.06 -4.97
C LEU A 205 8.91 11.59 -4.81
N LEU A 206 8.75 12.90 -4.57
CA LEU A 206 7.44 13.51 -4.45
C LEU A 206 6.95 14.04 -5.81
N PRO A 207 5.63 14.17 -6.01
CA PRO A 207 5.07 14.70 -7.25
C PRO A 207 5.52 16.13 -7.52
N VAL A 208 6.01 16.40 -8.74
CA VAL A 208 6.48 17.72 -9.18
C VAL A 208 5.53 18.31 -10.22
N LYS A 209 5.31 19.62 -10.15
CA LYS A 209 4.50 20.37 -11.11
C LYS A 209 5.07 20.22 -12.53
N GLY A 210 4.20 20.01 -13.50
CA GLY A 210 4.62 19.88 -14.90
C GLY A 210 5.31 18.54 -15.22
N GLN A 211 5.38 17.60 -14.27
CA GLN A 211 5.61 16.18 -14.56
C GLN A 211 4.34 15.60 -15.20
N ALA A 212 3.94 16.18 -16.33
CA ALA A 212 3.04 15.55 -17.27
C ALA A 212 3.77 14.29 -17.72
N THR A 213 3.33 13.14 -17.21
CA THR A 213 3.63 11.87 -17.85
C THR A 213 3.32 12.05 -19.34
N ASP A 214 4.16 11.56 -20.25
CA ASP A 214 4.02 11.66 -21.73
C ASP A 214 2.66 11.18 -22.31
N ALA A 215 1.70 10.84 -21.45
CA ALA A 215 0.28 10.81 -21.77
C ALA A 215 -0.25 12.25 -21.87
N ASP A 216 -0.32 12.74 -23.09
CA ASP A 216 -1.21 13.81 -23.58
C ASP A 216 -2.70 13.41 -23.44
N SER A 217 -3.06 12.79 -22.30
CA SER A 217 -4.43 12.37 -22.01
C SER A 217 -5.21 13.58 -21.51
N SER A 218 -5.85 14.27 -22.46
CA SER A 218 -6.90 15.27 -22.21
C SER A 218 -8.14 14.73 -21.46
N GLU A 219 -8.13 13.45 -21.05
CA GLU A 219 -9.21 12.84 -20.28
C GLU A 219 -9.20 13.38 -18.85
N LYS A 220 -10.18 14.22 -18.56
CA LYS A 220 -10.41 14.78 -17.21
C LYS A 220 -11.01 13.75 -16.25
N ASP A 221 -11.59 12.68 -16.77
CA ASP A 221 -12.34 11.71 -15.98
C ASP A 221 -11.56 10.40 -15.82
N LEU A 222 -11.47 9.94 -14.58
CA LEU A 222 -10.90 8.67 -14.18
C LEU A 222 -12.02 7.65 -13.98
N TYR A 223 -12.10 6.64 -14.84
CA TYR A 223 -13.17 5.65 -14.83
C TYR A 223 -12.85 4.49 -13.88
N VAL A 224 -13.73 4.26 -12.90
CA VAL A 224 -13.60 3.14 -11.95
C VAL A 224 -13.58 1.79 -12.67
N SER A 225 -14.37 1.67 -13.73
CA SER A 225 -14.42 0.48 -14.60
C SER A 225 -13.09 0.15 -15.28
N GLN A 226 -12.16 1.10 -15.35
CA GLN A 226 -10.85 0.91 -15.96
C GLN A 226 -9.75 0.68 -14.92
N LEU A 227 -9.86 1.34 -13.77
CA LEU A 227 -8.83 1.41 -12.74
C LEU A 227 -9.06 0.46 -11.55
N ASN A 228 -10.23 -0.17 -11.45
CA ASN A 228 -10.46 -1.17 -10.41
C ASN A 228 -9.52 -2.38 -10.54
N TYR A 229 -9.24 -3.02 -9.41
CA TYR A 229 -8.27 -4.11 -9.30
C TYR A 229 -8.56 -5.26 -10.25
N ARG A 230 -9.83 -5.65 -10.43
CA ARG A 230 -10.20 -6.70 -11.37
C ARG A 230 -9.81 -6.33 -12.79
N SER A 231 -10.08 -5.10 -13.22
CA SER A 231 -9.73 -4.66 -14.57
C SER A 231 -8.21 -4.63 -14.73
N LEU A 232 -7.50 -4.03 -13.78
CA LEU A 232 -6.04 -4.00 -13.77
C LEU A 232 -5.43 -5.42 -13.86
N SER A 233 -5.90 -6.35 -13.03
CA SER A 233 -5.36 -7.71 -12.95
C SER A 233 -5.78 -8.62 -14.12
N LYS A 234 -7.04 -8.56 -14.54
CA LYS A 234 -7.60 -9.47 -15.57
C LYS A 234 -7.40 -8.97 -16.99
N ILE A 235 -7.62 -7.68 -17.23
CA ILE A 235 -7.50 -7.06 -18.56
C ILE A 235 -6.06 -6.59 -18.75
N GLY A 236 -5.58 -5.76 -17.81
CA GLY A 236 -4.27 -5.10 -17.90
C GLY A 236 -3.08 -6.02 -17.63
N LYS A 237 -3.34 -7.20 -17.03
CA LYS A 237 -2.34 -8.11 -16.47
C LYS A 237 -1.35 -7.37 -15.56
N VAL A 238 -1.85 -6.34 -14.86
CA VAL A 238 -1.09 -5.52 -13.93
C VAL A 238 -1.02 -6.26 -12.60
N ARG A 239 0.20 -6.43 -12.09
CA ARG A 239 0.48 -7.02 -10.79
C ARG A 239 0.70 -5.91 -9.78
N ILE A 240 0.09 -6.07 -8.61
CA ILE A 240 0.34 -5.18 -7.46
C ILE A 240 1.62 -5.62 -6.77
N VAL A 241 2.48 -4.64 -6.47
CA VAL A 241 3.64 -4.78 -5.58
C VAL A 241 3.44 -3.83 -4.43
N TRP A 242 3.51 -4.36 -3.21
CA TRP A 242 3.41 -3.56 -2.00
C TRP A 242 4.75 -2.91 -1.68
N VAL A 243 4.70 -1.67 -1.19
CA VAL A 243 5.88 -0.86 -0.86
C VAL A 243 5.72 -0.20 0.51
N ASP A 244 6.83 -0.01 1.22
CA ASP A 244 6.92 0.62 2.54
C ASP A 244 7.13 2.14 2.47
N ASN A 245 7.15 2.74 1.26
CA ASN A 245 7.24 4.19 1.07
C ASN A 245 6.03 4.76 0.30
N ILE A 246 5.61 5.95 0.70
CA ILE A 246 4.46 6.64 0.12
C ILE A 246 4.78 7.28 -1.23
N SER A 247 6.03 7.64 -1.49
CA SER A 247 6.48 8.25 -2.74
C SER A 247 6.29 7.32 -3.95
N SER A 248 6.41 6.02 -3.76
CA SER A 248 6.19 4.99 -4.79
C SER A 248 4.71 4.67 -5.01
N HIS A 249 3.78 5.21 -4.21
CA HIS A 249 2.37 4.89 -4.32
C HIS A 249 1.81 5.28 -5.71
N LEU A 250 1.19 4.33 -6.41
CA LEU A 250 0.73 4.44 -7.80
C LEU A 250 1.85 4.62 -8.84
N ALA A 251 3.12 4.38 -8.49
CA ALA A 251 4.16 4.26 -9.50
C ALA A 251 3.85 3.05 -10.39
N PHE A 252 3.73 3.31 -11.70
CA PHE A 252 3.36 2.31 -12.69
C PHE A 252 4.45 2.13 -13.75
N ASP A 253 4.98 0.91 -13.82
CA ASP A 253 5.89 0.47 -14.87
C ASP A 253 5.10 -0.31 -15.95
N PRO A 254 4.84 0.28 -17.13
CA PRO A 254 4.10 -0.37 -18.21
C PRO A 254 4.86 -1.55 -18.83
N LYS A 255 6.21 -1.59 -18.75
CA LYS A 255 7.02 -2.67 -19.31
C LYS A 255 6.92 -3.92 -18.43
N LYS A 256 7.03 -3.74 -17.11
CA LYS A 256 6.92 -4.84 -16.14
C LYS A 256 5.47 -5.15 -15.74
N ARG A 257 4.53 -4.26 -16.08
CA ARG A 257 3.12 -4.30 -15.66
C ARG A 257 2.99 -4.37 -14.14
N ILE A 258 3.77 -3.54 -13.45
CA ILE A 258 3.78 -3.47 -11.99
C ILE A 258 3.17 -2.14 -11.57
N LEU A 259 2.18 -2.20 -10.71
CA LEU A 259 1.64 -1.05 -9.98
C LEU A 259 2.07 -1.15 -8.53
N MET A 260 2.75 -0.12 -8.04
CA MET A 260 3.15 -0.05 -6.64
C MET A 260 2.03 0.53 -5.78
N ILE A 261 1.74 -0.11 -4.65
CA ILE A 261 0.74 0.34 -3.69
C ILE A 261 1.39 0.37 -2.31
N PHE A 262 1.28 1.50 -1.62
CA PHE A 262 1.77 1.66 -0.26
C PHE A 262 1.17 0.60 0.67
N ALA A 263 1.93 0.08 1.64
CA ALA A 263 1.50 -1.06 2.44
C ALA A 263 0.84 -0.68 3.78
N LEU A 264 0.94 0.59 4.22
CA LEU A 264 0.55 1.02 5.57
C LEU A 264 -0.42 2.22 5.56
N PRO A 265 -1.64 2.10 5.02
CA PRO A 265 -2.62 3.20 4.98
C PRO A 265 -2.97 3.79 6.35
N SER A 266 -2.82 3.05 7.47
CA SER A 266 -2.98 3.60 8.83
C SER A 266 -2.05 4.79 9.09
N PHE A 267 -0.84 4.80 8.51
CA PHE A 267 0.05 5.96 8.57
C PHE A 267 -0.63 7.21 7.98
N CYS A 268 -1.29 7.06 6.83
CA CYS A 268 -1.99 8.17 6.19
C CYS A 268 -3.13 8.68 7.07
N THR A 269 -3.89 7.79 7.72
CA THR A 269 -4.95 8.17 8.67
C THR A 269 -4.41 8.94 9.87
N VAL A 270 -3.26 8.52 10.43
CA VAL A 270 -2.63 9.18 11.59
C VAL A 270 -2.16 10.59 11.23
N TYR A 271 -1.52 10.76 10.07
CA TYR A 271 -0.97 12.06 9.67
C TYR A 271 -1.96 12.92 8.88
N GLU A 272 -3.09 12.42 8.40
CA GLU A 272 -4.13 13.27 7.76
C GLU A 272 -4.70 14.28 8.75
N THR A 273 -4.95 13.86 9.99
CA THR A 273 -5.40 14.74 11.07
C THR A 273 -4.26 15.64 11.53
N ASP A 274 -3.06 15.09 11.70
CA ASP A 274 -1.96 15.74 12.40
C ASP A 274 -0.63 15.70 11.61
N HIS A 275 -0.55 16.47 10.52
CA HIS A 275 0.55 16.48 9.54
C HIS A 275 1.66 17.50 9.85
N LYS A 276 1.69 18.14 11.02
CA LYS A 276 2.58 19.29 11.29
C LYS A 276 4.05 18.96 11.04
N THR A 277 4.52 17.85 11.61
CA THR A 277 5.92 17.43 11.46
C THR A 277 6.25 17.05 10.03
N LEU A 278 5.41 16.23 9.39
CA LEU A 278 5.63 15.82 8.00
C LEU A 278 5.62 17.01 7.04
N SER A 279 4.77 18.00 7.29
CA SER A 279 4.72 19.25 6.50
C SER A 279 5.99 20.06 6.64
N LYS A 280 6.59 20.11 7.83
CA LYS A 280 7.88 20.77 8.03
C LYS A 280 9.01 20.03 7.35
N ILE A 281 9.05 18.70 7.49
CA ILE A 281 10.05 17.85 6.81
C ILE A 281 9.97 18.02 5.29
N VAL A 282 8.77 18.19 4.72
CA VAL A 282 8.58 18.34 3.26
C VAL A 282 8.66 19.81 2.80
N SER A 283 8.62 20.78 3.71
CA SER A 283 8.52 22.21 3.33
C SER A 283 9.68 22.72 2.47
N GLY A 284 10.87 22.15 2.62
CA GLY A 284 12.05 22.47 1.81
C GLY A 284 12.15 21.68 0.50
N TYR A 285 11.21 20.79 0.20
CA TYR A 285 11.28 19.93 -0.99
C TYR A 285 10.88 20.66 -2.28
N TYR A 286 10.08 21.71 -2.18
CA TYR A 286 9.61 22.43 -3.36
C TYR A 286 10.20 23.84 -3.42
N ASP A 287 10.48 24.28 -4.64
CA ASP A 287 10.70 25.69 -4.95
C ASP A 287 9.39 26.33 -5.41
N SER A 288 9.41 27.63 -5.70
CA SER A 288 8.24 28.40 -6.11
C SER A 288 7.58 27.92 -7.41
N TYR A 289 8.22 27.04 -8.18
CA TYR A 289 7.77 26.59 -9.50
C TYR A 289 7.52 25.07 -9.57
N SER A 290 8.10 24.28 -8.67
CA SER A 290 8.04 22.81 -8.68
C SER A 290 6.88 22.23 -7.85
N GLN A 291 6.29 23.00 -6.94
CA GLN A 291 5.15 22.54 -6.13
C GLN A 291 3.88 22.40 -6.97
N PRO A 292 3.18 21.25 -6.94
CA PRO A 292 1.85 21.14 -7.53
C PRO A 292 0.86 22.12 -6.86
N ASP A 293 -0.04 22.73 -7.63
CA ASP A 293 -0.88 23.86 -7.16
C ASP A 293 -1.76 23.53 -5.95
N ALA A 294 -2.20 22.27 -5.82
CA ALA A 294 -3.03 21.79 -4.70
C ALA A 294 -2.23 21.01 -3.65
N PHE A 295 -0.89 20.99 -3.73
CA PHE A 295 -0.08 20.15 -2.88
C PHE A 295 -0.12 20.62 -1.43
N SER A 296 -0.68 19.77 -0.58
CA SER A 296 -0.44 19.77 0.85
C SER A 296 -0.22 18.32 1.28
N VAL A 297 0.54 18.11 2.36
CA VAL A 297 0.72 16.76 2.93
C VAL A 297 -0.64 16.10 3.20
N LYS A 298 -1.57 16.85 3.79
CA LYS A 298 -2.92 16.37 4.06
C LYS A 298 -3.66 15.94 2.79
N SER A 299 -3.64 16.77 1.74
CA SER A 299 -4.25 16.43 0.45
C SER A 299 -3.61 15.18 -0.16
N TYR A 300 -2.28 15.07 -0.10
CA TYR A 300 -1.55 13.94 -0.63
C TYR A 300 -1.91 12.63 0.09
N LEU A 301 -1.90 12.62 1.42
CA LEU A 301 -2.29 11.46 2.22
C LEU A 301 -3.75 11.05 1.96
N ARG A 302 -4.65 12.02 1.80
CA ARG A 302 -6.04 11.77 1.47
C ARG A 302 -6.20 11.15 0.09
N GLU A 303 -5.47 11.63 -0.92
CA GLU A 303 -5.50 11.03 -2.25
C GLU A 303 -4.95 9.60 -2.25
N VAL A 304 -3.92 9.33 -1.44
CA VAL A 304 -3.43 7.95 -1.20
C VAL A 304 -4.55 7.07 -0.66
N LEU A 305 -5.30 7.52 0.36
CA LEU A 305 -6.45 6.77 0.90
C LEU A 305 -7.61 6.63 -0.11
N ALA A 306 -7.89 7.68 -0.89
CA ALA A 306 -8.92 7.69 -1.93
C ALA A 306 -8.59 6.71 -3.07
N SER A 307 -7.31 6.55 -3.40
CA SER A 307 -6.89 5.60 -4.44
C SER A 307 -7.21 4.14 -4.08
N TYR A 308 -7.18 3.77 -2.78
CA TYR A 308 -7.62 2.44 -2.35
C TYR A 308 -9.09 2.22 -2.66
N HIS A 309 -9.94 3.24 -2.48
CA HIS A 309 -11.36 3.14 -2.81
C HIS A 309 -11.56 3.00 -4.32
N LEU A 310 -10.83 3.77 -5.12
CA LEU A 310 -10.85 3.68 -6.59
C LEU A 310 -10.42 2.28 -7.08
N ILE A 311 -9.36 1.72 -6.51
CA ILE A 311 -8.78 0.45 -6.97
C ILE A 311 -9.53 -0.76 -6.37
N PHE A 312 -9.91 -0.73 -5.10
CA PHE A 312 -10.40 -1.90 -4.38
C PHE A 312 -11.86 -1.80 -3.91
N GLY A 313 -12.52 -0.64 -4.00
CA GLY A 313 -13.83 -0.39 -3.38
C GLY A 313 -15.02 -1.05 -4.06
N ASP A 314 -15.01 -1.23 -5.40
CA ASP A 314 -16.20 -1.61 -6.19
C ASP A 314 -16.52 -3.12 -6.23
N GLU A 315 -15.90 -3.97 -5.38
CA GLU A 315 -16.00 -5.41 -5.60
C GLU A 315 -16.24 -6.24 -4.34
N SER A 316 -17.52 -6.49 -4.05
CA SER A 316 -17.98 -7.42 -3.00
C SER A 316 -17.46 -8.85 -3.15
N LYS A 317 -17.19 -9.30 -4.38
CA LYS A 317 -16.51 -10.57 -4.68
C LYS A 317 -14.98 -10.47 -4.62
N ALA A 318 -14.41 -9.27 -4.65
CA ALA A 318 -13.00 -9.07 -4.39
C ALA A 318 -12.69 -9.10 -2.91
N ALA A 319 -13.62 -8.95 -1.98
CA ALA A 319 -13.29 -9.03 -0.55
C ALA A 319 -12.50 -10.32 -0.18
N SER A 320 -12.74 -11.45 -0.87
CA SER A 320 -11.92 -12.65 -0.72
C SER A 320 -10.56 -12.57 -1.43
N LEU A 321 -10.51 -12.03 -2.65
CA LEU A 321 -9.25 -11.82 -3.39
C LEU A 321 -8.35 -10.78 -2.71
N PHE A 322 -8.96 -9.73 -2.17
CA PHE A 322 -8.37 -8.63 -1.44
C PHE A 322 -7.64 -9.14 -0.21
N LYS A 323 -8.22 -10.09 0.53
CA LYS A 323 -7.54 -10.76 1.65
C LYS A 323 -6.25 -11.45 1.23
N ASP A 324 -6.23 -12.13 0.08
CA ASP A 324 -5.01 -12.76 -0.42
C ASP A 324 -3.98 -11.76 -0.95
N ILE A 325 -4.44 -10.63 -1.50
CA ILE A 325 -3.56 -9.55 -1.96
C ILE A 325 -2.93 -8.82 -0.77
N ILE A 326 -3.69 -8.55 0.30
CA ILE A 326 -3.23 -7.86 1.52
C ILE A 326 -2.14 -8.63 2.26
N LYS A 327 -2.11 -9.97 2.16
CA LYS A 327 -0.98 -10.73 2.72
C LYS A 327 0.37 -10.24 2.20
N GLY A 328 0.42 -9.77 0.95
CA GLY A 328 1.64 -9.16 0.43
C GLY A 328 2.01 -7.83 1.10
N ALA A 329 1.06 -7.08 1.66
CA ALA A 329 1.33 -5.88 2.46
C ALA A 329 1.86 -6.27 3.85
N GLU A 330 1.32 -7.33 4.44
CA GLU A 330 1.80 -7.92 5.69
C GLU A 330 3.25 -8.42 5.54
N ASP A 331 3.57 -9.07 4.41
CA ASP A 331 4.94 -9.55 4.12
C ASP A 331 5.96 -8.40 4.04
N VAL A 332 5.54 -7.21 3.60
CA VAL A 332 6.42 -6.02 3.47
C VAL A 332 6.58 -5.27 4.78
N THR A 333 5.50 -5.12 5.54
CA THR A 333 5.48 -4.32 6.78
C THR A 333 5.72 -5.14 8.05
N GLY A 334 5.56 -6.46 7.97
CA GLY A 334 5.53 -7.38 9.10
C GLY A 334 4.19 -7.39 9.86
N ILE A 335 3.22 -6.54 9.50
CA ILE A 335 2.02 -6.28 10.30
C ILE A 335 0.78 -6.20 9.41
N ARG A 336 -0.36 -6.59 9.98
CA ARG A 336 -1.66 -6.43 9.35
C ARG A 336 -2.28 -5.08 9.69
N ASP A 337 -2.45 -4.24 8.67
CA ASP A 337 -3.04 -2.91 8.84
C ASP A 337 -4.58 -3.00 9.05
N PRO A 338 -5.11 -2.48 10.18
CA PRO A 338 -6.54 -2.52 10.52
C PRO A 338 -7.40 -1.66 9.59
N TYR A 339 -6.80 -0.70 8.87
CA TYR A 339 -7.48 0.07 7.84
C TYR A 339 -8.12 -0.86 6.81
N PHE A 340 -7.47 -1.98 6.46
CA PHE A 340 -8.02 -2.92 5.49
C PHE A 340 -9.29 -3.62 5.99
N ASP A 341 -9.38 -3.93 7.28
CA ASP A 341 -10.57 -4.52 7.86
C ASP A 341 -11.72 -3.50 7.88
N HIS A 342 -11.43 -2.27 8.30
CA HIS A 342 -12.41 -1.18 8.28
C HIS A 342 -12.88 -0.83 6.86
N PHE A 343 -11.96 -0.82 5.89
CA PHE A 343 -12.23 -0.58 4.48
C PHE A 343 -13.19 -1.63 3.91
N VAL A 344 -12.99 -2.91 4.24
CA VAL A 344 -13.90 -3.98 3.79
C VAL A 344 -15.26 -3.86 4.45
N GLU A 345 -15.33 -3.50 5.73
CA GLU A 345 -16.58 -3.30 6.45
C GLU A 345 -17.39 -2.12 5.88
N GLN A 346 -16.75 -0.97 5.67
CA GLN A 346 -17.39 0.23 5.14
C GLN A 346 -17.79 0.14 3.66
N ASN A 347 -16.98 -0.54 2.83
CA ASN A 347 -17.30 -0.73 1.40
C ASN A 347 -18.46 -1.70 1.14
N THR A 348 -19.04 -2.32 2.18
CA THR A 348 -20.30 -3.04 2.02
C THR A 348 -21.51 -2.10 1.81
N GLY A 349 -21.33 -0.78 1.97
CA GLY A 349 -22.42 0.18 2.00
C GLY A 349 -22.48 1.21 0.87
N VAL A 350 -21.41 1.98 0.59
CA VAL A 350 -21.51 3.18 -0.26
C VAL A 350 -20.15 3.57 -0.82
N MET A 351 -19.98 3.71 -2.15
CA MET A 351 -19.11 4.76 -2.70
C MET A 351 -19.39 5.06 -4.19
N HIS A 352 -19.52 6.36 -4.50
CA HIS A 352 -19.69 7.01 -5.80
C HIS A 352 -20.60 6.29 -6.83
N SER A 353 -21.91 6.59 -6.78
CA SER A 353 -22.89 6.20 -7.80
C SER A 353 -22.55 6.65 -9.23
N ALA A 354 -21.59 7.56 -9.40
CA ALA A 354 -21.19 8.10 -10.69
C ALA A 354 -20.28 7.16 -11.51
N GLY A 355 -19.53 6.25 -10.88
CA GLY A 355 -18.63 5.33 -11.59
C GLY A 355 -17.38 5.97 -12.22
N PHE A 356 -17.14 7.26 -11.96
CA PHE A 356 -15.95 8.01 -12.37
C PHE A 356 -15.53 9.01 -11.27
N TYR A 357 -14.29 9.46 -11.33
CA TYR A 357 -13.68 10.51 -10.51
C TYR A 357 -13.14 11.61 -11.42
N ASP A 358 -13.13 12.86 -10.97
CA ASP A 358 -12.49 13.97 -11.69
C ASP A 358 -11.01 14.02 -11.33
N GLN A 359 -10.13 13.89 -12.33
CA GLN A 359 -8.68 13.93 -12.13
C GLN A 359 -8.22 15.22 -11.45
N SER A 360 -8.81 16.37 -11.78
CA SER A 360 -8.36 17.67 -11.27
C SER A 360 -8.94 18.01 -9.89
N ASN A 361 -10.15 17.54 -9.61
CA ASN A 361 -10.84 17.85 -8.36
C ASN A 361 -10.63 16.78 -7.27
N ASP A 362 -10.66 15.49 -7.65
CA ASP A 362 -10.54 14.38 -6.70
C ASP A 362 -9.09 13.93 -6.51
N PHE A 363 -8.26 14.04 -7.56
CA PHE A 363 -6.86 13.60 -7.55
C PHE A 363 -5.88 14.64 -8.12
N PRO A 364 -5.85 15.90 -7.65
CA PRO A 364 -4.96 16.92 -8.21
C PRO A 364 -3.46 16.57 -8.11
N ILE A 365 -3.04 15.72 -7.16
CA ILE A 365 -1.64 15.37 -6.94
C ILE A 365 -1.28 14.03 -7.62
N LEU A 366 -2.07 12.98 -7.41
CA LEU A 366 -1.85 11.62 -7.92
C LEU A 366 -2.54 11.35 -9.26
N GLY A 367 -3.37 12.29 -9.73
CA GLY A 367 -4.11 12.22 -10.98
C GLY A 367 -3.22 11.88 -12.19
N PRO A 368 -2.05 12.50 -12.39
CA PRO A 368 -1.14 12.14 -13.48
C PRO A 368 -0.73 10.66 -13.47
N ARG A 369 -0.48 10.08 -12.29
CA ARG A 369 -0.14 8.66 -12.15
C ARG A 369 -1.33 7.76 -12.50
N LEU A 370 -2.54 8.13 -12.08
CA LEU A 370 -3.78 7.44 -12.42
C LEU A 370 -4.13 7.55 -13.91
N ALA A 371 -3.94 8.72 -14.52
CA ALA A 371 -4.17 8.95 -15.94
C ALA A 371 -3.20 8.15 -16.82
N LYS A 372 -1.93 8.05 -16.43
CA LYS A 372 -0.95 7.14 -17.07
C LYS A 372 -1.41 5.69 -17.00
N LEU A 373 -1.92 5.25 -15.85
CA LEU A 373 -2.47 3.90 -15.68
C LEU A 373 -3.71 3.69 -16.54
N GLN A 374 -4.65 4.64 -16.57
CA GLN A 374 -5.86 4.60 -17.40
C GLN A 374 -5.51 4.52 -18.89
N SER A 375 -4.60 5.39 -19.34
CA SER A 375 -4.09 5.40 -20.72
C SER A 375 -3.46 4.06 -21.11
N TYR A 376 -2.75 3.40 -20.19
CA TYR A 376 -2.27 2.05 -20.42
C TYR A 376 -3.41 1.04 -20.56
N MET A 377 -4.42 1.12 -19.69
CA MET A 377 -5.58 0.25 -19.69
C MET A 377 -6.47 0.41 -20.92
N LEU A 378 -6.55 1.61 -21.50
CA LEU A 378 -7.24 1.89 -22.77
C LEU A 378 -6.52 1.28 -23.97
N LYS A 379 -5.17 1.24 -23.94
CA LYS A 379 -4.36 0.61 -24.98
C LYS A 379 -4.38 -0.92 -24.95
N GLN A 380 -4.86 -1.53 -23.85
CA GLN A 380 -5.00 -2.98 -23.79
C GLN A 380 -6.30 -3.41 -24.47
N ASP A 381 -6.21 -3.97 -25.68
CA ASP A 381 -7.37 -4.55 -26.37
C ASP A 381 -7.91 -5.77 -25.61
N ALA A 382 -9.22 -5.80 -25.40
CA ALA A 382 -9.96 -6.98 -24.92
C ALA A 382 -10.09 -8.06 -26.01
N GLY A 383 -9.01 -8.35 -26.75
CA GLY A 383 -9.05 -9.16 -27.97
C GLY A 383 -9.35 -10.65 -27.78
N THR A 384 -9.49 -11.14 -26.54
CA THR A 384 -9.85 -12.54 -26.26
C THR A 384 -11.32 -12.64 -25.88
N PHE A 385 -12.08 -13.59 -26.43
CA PHE A 385 -13.48 -13.85 -26.06
C PHE A 385 -13.70 -13.99 -24.54
N GLY A 386 -12.74 -14.57 -23.82
CA GLY A 386 -12.76 -14.64 -22.36
C GLY A 386 -12.62 -13.28 -21.68
N MET A 387 -11.92 -12.31 -22.27
CA MET A 387 -11.81 -10.93 -21.76
C MET A 387 -13.08 -10.12 -22.05
N LEU A 388 -13.70 -10.28 -23.23
CA LEU A 388 -15.02 -9.70 -23.53
C LEU A 388 -16.11 -10.16 -22.55
N TRP A 389 -16.01 -11.38 -22.03
CA TRP A 389 -16.90 -11.89 -20.98
C TRP A 389 -16.79 -11.12 -19.65
N TYR A 390 -15.60 -10.57 -19.35
CA TYR A 390 -15.31 -9.83 -18.11
C TYR A 390 -15.31 -8.31 -18.30
N ASP A 391 -15.27 -7.81 -19.52
CA ASP A 391 -15.23 -6.39 -19.83
C ASP A 391 -16.60 -5.74 -19.58
N ARG A 392 -16.68 -4.93 -18.52
CA ARG A 392 -17.87 -4.12 -18.19
C ARG A 392 -17.74 -2.66 -18.64
N ARG A 393 -16.64 -2.29 -19.30
CA ARG A 393 -16.38 -0.89 -19.71
C ARG A 393 -17.34 -0.44 -20.80
N SER A 394 -17.82 -1.37 -21.63
CA SER A 394 -18.86 -1.14 -22.64
C SER A 394 -20.11 -1.98 -22.32
N LEU A 395 -20.96 -1.50 -21.41
CA LEU A 395 -22.27 -2.11 -21.09
C LEU A 395 -23.02 -2.55 -22.35
N LEU A 396 -23.00 -1.72 -23.40
CA LEU A 396 -23.64 -2.00 -24.68
C LEU A 396 -23.07 -3.24 -25.40
N GLN A 397 -21.75 -3.39 -25.46
CA GLN A 397 -21.12 -4.56 -26.10
C GLN A 397 -21.34 -5.82 -25.25
N TRP A 398 -21.28 -5.69 -23.92
CA TRP A 398 -21.58 -6.77 -22.99
C TRP A 398 -23.01 -7.30 -23.21
N TYR A 399 -24.03 -6.42 -23.27
CA TYR A 399 -25.40 -6.82 -23.56
C TYR A 399 -25.56 -7.41 -24.97
N THR A 400 -24.86 -6.88 -25.97
CA THR A 400 -24.91 -7.40 -27.34
C THR A 400 -24.39 -8.84 -27.40
N ILE A 401 -23.27 -9.13 -26.72
CA ILE A 401 -22.72 -10.49 -26.62
C ILE A 401 -23.70 -11.42 -25.92
N TRP A 402 -24.26 -11.02 -24.78
CA TRP A 402 -25.23 -11.85 -24.07
C TRP A 402 -26.50 -12.10 -24.88
N SER A 403 -27.00 -11.07 -25.56
CA SER A 403 -28.16 -11.18 -26.46
C SER A 403 -27.90 -12.22 -27.55
N VAL A 404 -26.77 -12.13 -28.26
CA VAL A 404 -26.40 -13.10 -29.31
C VAL A 404 -26.26 -14.52 -28.75
N ILE A 405 -25.63 -14.69 -27.59
CA ILE A 405 -25.49 -16.01 -26.96
C ILE A 405 -26.86 -16.58 -26.58
N THR A 406 -27.75 -15.77 -25.99
CA THR A 406 -29.08 -16.24 -25.59
C THR A 406 -29.98 -16.54 -26.77
N PHE A 407 -30.07 -15.65 -27.76
CA PHE A 407 -30.94 -15.86 -28.92
C PHE A 407 -30.38 -16.90 -29.88
N GLY A 408 -29.06 -16.90 -30.10
CA GLY A 408 -28.38 -17.92 -30.90
C GLY A 408 -28.46 -19.30 -30.26
N GLY A 409 -28.19 -19.39 -28.95
CA GLY A 409 -28.31 -20.64 -28.19
C GLY A 409 -29.74 -21.19 -28.18
N LEU A 410 -30.73 -20.32 -27.97
CA LEU A 410 -32.14 -20.70 -28.01
C LEU A 410 -32.55 -21.19 -29.41
N SER A 411 -32.09 -20.54 -30.48
CA SER A 411 -32.37 -20.96 -31.85
C SER A 411 -31.81 -22.35 -32.14
N VAL A 412 -30.55 -22.62 -31.79
CA VAL A 412 -29.92 -23.94 -32.00
C VAL A 412 -30.65 -25.02 -31.20
N PHE A 413 -31.01 -24.72 -29.96
CA PHE A 413 -31.77 -25.65 -29.11
C PHE A 413 -33.15 -26.00 -29.72
N LEU A 414 -33.88 -24.99 -30.21
CA LEU A 414 -35.16 -25.22 -30.88
C LEU A 414 -35.02 -26.05 -32.16
N THR A 415 -33.96 -25.81 -32.95
CA THR A 415 -33.69 -26.61 -34.15
C THR A 415 -33.42 -28.09 -33.81
N LEU A 416 -32.69 -28.37 -32.73
CA LEU A 416 -32.46 -29.75 -32.26
C LEU A 416 -33.75 -30.45 -31.84
N ILE A 417 -34.67 -29.74 -31.18
CA ILE A 417 -35.99 -30.27 -30.82
C ILE A 417 -36.79 -30.59 -32.08
N GLN A 418 -36.80 -29.69 -33.06
CA GLN A 418 -37.51 -29.89 -34.33
C GLN A 418 -37.00 -31.12 -35.09
N ILE A 419 -35.68 -31.31 -35.14
CA ILE A 419 -35.05 -32.49 -35.74
C ILE A 419 -35.49 -33.76 -35.00
N GLY A 420 -35.51 -33.74 -33.66
CA GLY A 420 -35.97 -34.85 -32.84
C GLY A 420 -37.43 -35.23 -33.08
N ILE A 421 -38.31 -34.22 -33.14
CA ILE A 421 -39.75 -34.43 -33.46
C ILE A 421 -39.91 -35.00 -34.86
N GLY A 422 -39.20 -34.48 -35.85
CA GLY A 422 -39.25 -34.99 -37.23
C GLY A 422 -38.79 -36.45 -37.33
N ALA A 423 -37.72 -36.82 -36.63
CA ALA A 423 -37.25 -38.20 -36.58
C ALA A 423 -38.28 -39.15 -35.94
N ALA A 424 -38.90 -38.73 -34.83
CA ALA A 424 -39.95 -39.50 -34.17
C ALA A 424 -41.18 -39.70 -35.07
N GLN A 425 -41.60 -38.66 -35.82
CA GLN A 425 -42.70 -38.76 -36.77
C GLN A 425 -42.43 -39.75 -37.90
N ILE A 426 -41.21 -39.77 -38.45
CA ILE A 426 -40.82 -40.73 -39.48
C ILE A 426 -40.88 -42.17 -38.94
N GLN A 427 -40.38 -42.39 -37.71
CA GLN A 427 -40.40 -43.72 -37.11
C GLN A 427 -41.84 -44.21 -36.85
N ILE A 428 -42.72 -43.33 -36.37
CA ILE A 428 -44.15 -43.65 -36.19
C ILE A 428 -44.82 -43.95 -37.54
N SER A 429 -44.53 -43.16 -38.58
CA SER A 429 -45.08 -43.37 -39.93
C SER A 429 -44.60 -44.69 -40.57
N LEU A 430 -43.34 -45.08 -40.35
CA LEU A 430 -42.82 -46.37 -40.80
C LEU A 430 -43.46 -47.54 -40.04
N ALA A 431 -43.66 -47.39 -38.72
CA ALA A 431 -44.34 -48.38 -37.90
C ALA A 431 -45.82 -48.56 -38.30
N SER A 432 -46.53 -47.47 -38.62
CA SER A 432 -47.92 -47.52 -39.07
C SER A 432 -48.09 -48.09 -40.48
N ASN A 433 -47.14 -47.83 -41.38
CA ASN A 433 -47.18 -48.38 -42.74
C ASN A 433 -46.77 -49.87 -42.78
N GLY A 434 -45.94 -50.34 -41.84
CA GLY A 434 -45.59 -51.75 -41.71
C GLY A 434 -46.71 -52.64 -41.16
N THR A 435 -47.82 -52.08 -40.68
CA THR A 435 -48.97 -52.84 -40.14
C THR A 435 -50.09 -53.10 -41.17
N ILE A 436 -49.91 -52.66 -42.43
CA ILE A 436 -50.90 -52.82 -43.52
C ILE A 436 -50.36 -53.75 -44.65
N ALA A 437 -49.27 -54.49 -44.41
CA ALA A 437 -48.75 -55.50 -45.35
C ALA A 437 -49.11 -56.92 -44.91
#